data_AF-A0A4Z0WAZ2-F1
#
_entry.id   AF-A0A4Z0WAZ2-F1
#
_cell.length_a   1.000
_cell.length_b   1.000
_cell.length_c   1.000
_cell.angle_alpha   90.00
_cell.angle_beta   90.00
_cell.angle_gamma   90.00
#
_symmetry.space_group_name_H-M   'P 1'
#
loop_
_entity.id
_entity.type
_entity.pdbx_description
1 polymer ?
#
loop_
_entity_poly.entity_id
_entity_poly.type
_entity_poly.pdbx_seq_one_letter_code
_entity_poly.pdbx_strand_id
1 'polypeptide(L)'
;MTQQQTPDVPKKSWLGFLDRTSVPIAVYGVIAVTMVLLWIFQELHPDVTLGFFTELLGAAFTLFIIDTLLVRSKTKRWRVVQTHVDYLVARDVNRLRDGLAVRVFGFDPVIAEGSSDDQVAAVRAQRAALLTEMEAVPLDKLAEAFATESLFTESSYAYLDGKARALWDVLNMRYSEYMDPELVSTLMRLHTHLKDLCGHIRHYGRGASFVDDADYYETVGIRGASVSVRNILQLVNELKRQGYSRPASMTAAQ
;
A
#
# COMPACT_ATOMS: atom_id res chain seq x y z
N MET A 1 -23.44 -21.94 -28.99
CA MET A 1 -22.31 -21.59 -29.88
C MET A 1 -22.00 -20.13 -29.66
N THR A 2 -21.02 -19.84 -28.81
CA THR A 2 -20.70 -18.47 -28.41
C THR A 2 -19.19 -18.33 -28.50
N GLN A 3 -18.74 -17.45 -29.39
CA GLN A 3 -17.35 -17.28 -29.80
C GLN A 3 -16.48 -16.80 -28.63
N GLN A 4 -15.40 -17.53 -28.36
CA GLN A 4 -14.30 -17.07 -27.50
C GLN A 4 -13.52 -15.97 -28.23
N GLN A 5 -13.63 -14.74 -27.74
CA GLN A 5 -12.68 -13.68 -28.06
C GLN A 5 -11.35 -14.01 -27.37
N THR A 6 -10.32 -14.30 -28.15
CA THR A 6 -8.94 -14.30 -27.68
C THR A 6 -8.52 -12.87 -27.33
N PRO A 7 -7.93 -12.61 -26.15
CA PRO A 7 -7.44 -11.29 -25.81
C PRO A 7 -6.20 -10.97 -26.66
N ASP A 8 -6.24 -9.80 -27.30
CA ASP A 8 -5.11 -9.19 -28.00
C ASP A 8 -3.89 -9.11 -27.07
N VAL A 9 -2.84 -9.83 -27.41
CA VAL A 9 -1.53 -9.72 -26.76
C VAL A 9 -0.93 -8.37 -27.18
N PRO A 10 -0.69 -7.44 -26.25
CA PRO A 10 -0.11 -6.15 -26.61
C PRO A 10 1.29 -6.38 -27.21
N LYS A 11 1.49 -5.92 -28.45
CA LYS A 11 2.79 -5.89 -29.12
C LYS A 11 3.80 -5.22 -28.18
N LYS A 12 4.80 -6.00 -27.75
CA LYS A 12 5.92 -5.51 -26.93
C LYS A 12 6.64 -4.39 -27.67
N SER A 13 6.30 -3.15 -27.35
CA SER A 13 7.05 -1.96 -27.75
C SER A 13 8.43 -2.03 -27.10
N TRP A 14 9.47 -2.21 -27.92
CA TRP A 14 10.87 -2.26 -27.50
C TRP A 14 11.31 -0.95 -26.83
N LEU A 15 10.62 0.16 -27.13
CA LEU A 15 10.86 1.48 -26.57
C LEU A 15 10.46 1.60 -25.08
N GLY A 16 9.48 0.84 -24.62
CA GLY A 16 9.07 0.84 -23.20
C GLY A 16 10.05 0.15 -22.25
N PHE A 17 11.09 -0.51 -22.78
CA PHE A 17 12.16 -1.09 -21.97
C PHE A 17 13.16 -0.03 -21.47
N LEU A 18 13.31 1.07 -22.20
CA LEU A 18 14.22 2.17 -21.86
C LEU A 18 13.72 3.00 -20.67
N ASP A 19 12.41 3.23 -20.57
CA ASP A 19 11.81 4.05 -19.51
C ASP A 19 11.71 3.34 -18.14
N ARG A 20 12.00 2.03 -18.08
CA ARG A 20 11.99 1.24 -16.83
C ARG A 20 13.38 0.90 -16.30
N THR A 21 14.44 1.28 -17.00
CA THR A 21 15.82 1.00 -16.58
C THR A 21 16.46 2.24 -15.99
N SER A 22 16.47 2.33 -14.66
CA SER A 22 17.21 3.32 -13.87
C SER A 22 18.73 3.06 -13.83
N VAL A 23 19.28 2.34 -14.83
CA VAL A 23 20.67 1.90 -14.91
C VAL A 23 21.20 2.16 -16.33
N PRO A 24 22.45 2.63 -16.51
CA PRO A 24 22.80 3.45 -17.67
C PRO A 24 23.19 2.60 -18.87
N ILE A 25 22.19 2.17 -19.64
CA ILE A 25 22.37 1.62 -21.00
C ILE A 25 23.24 2.57 -21.84
N ALA A 26 23.11 3.88 -21.64
CA ALA A 26 23.96 4.89 -22.25
C ALA A 26 25.45 4.72 -21.94
N VAL A 27 25.84 4.37 -20.71
CA VAL A 27 27.25 4.18 -20.32
C VAL A 27 27.84 2.94 -20.97
N TYR A 28 27.10 1.82 -20.99
CA TYR A 28 27.53 0.62 -21.73
C TYR A 28 27.63 0.89 -23.24
N GLY A 29 26.70 1.69 -23.79
CA GLY A 29 26.75 2.14 -25.17
C GLY A 29 27.99 2.97 -25.48
N VAL A 30 28.33 3.93 -24.62
CA VAL A 30 29.55 4.74 -24.75
C VAL A 30 30.80 3.85 -24.71
N ILE A 31 30.92 2.95 -23.73
CA ILE A 31 32.05 2.01 -23.63
C ILE A 31 32.19 1.17 -24.91
N ALA A 32 31.09 0.62 -25.42
CA ALA A 32 31.10 -0.17 -26.65
C ALA A 32 31.53 0.65 -27.87
N VAL A 33 31.02 1.88 -28.01
CA VAL A 33 31.42 2.80 -29.09
C VAL A 33 32.90 3.16 -28.97
N THR A 34 33.39 3.43 -27.76
CA THR A 34 34.82 3.73 -27.53
C THR A 34 35.71 2.53 -27.86
N MET A 35 35.31 1.30 -27.53
CA MET A 35 36.03 0.09 -27.95
C MET A 35 36.08 -0.08 -29.47
N VAL A 36 34.97 0.20 -30.17
CA VAL A 36 34.93 0.15 -31.65
C VAL A 36 35.85 1.20 -32.26
N LEU A 37 35.85 2.42 -31.72
CA LEU A 37 36.76 3.49 -32.18
C LEU A 37 38.22 3.11 -31.94
N LEU A 38 38.56 2.63 -30.74
CA LEU A 38 39.92 2.18 -30.43
C LEU A 38 40.35 1.04 -31.37
N TRP A 39 39.46 0.09 -31.68
CA TRP A 39 39.74 -0.98 -32.63
C TRP A 39 40.11 -0.45 -34.02
N ILE A 40 39.41 0.58 -34.50
CA ILE A 40 39.72 1.24 -35.78
C ILE A 40 41.08 1.96 -35.73
N PHE A 41 41.43 2.56 -34.59
CA PHE A 41 42.67 3.34 -34.42
C PHE A 41 43.91 2.50 -34.02
N GLN A 42 43.78 1.19 -33.83
CA GLN A 42 44.90 0.35 -33.37
C GLN A 42 46.09 0.36 -34.33
N GLU A 43 45.86 0.57 -35.63
CA GLU A 43 46.92 0.58 -36.65
C GLU A 43 47.81 1.82 -36.56
N LEU A 44 47.34 2.91 -35.94
CA LEU A 44 48.08 4.17 -35.80
C LEU A 44 48.93 4.23 -34.54
N HIS A 45 48.42 3.75 -33.40
CA HIS A 45 49.11 3.81 -32.10
C HIS A 45 48.84 2.56 -31.24
N PRO A 46 49.46 1.41 -31.55
CA PRO A 46 49.11 0.12 -30.94
C PRO A 46 49.26 0.10 -29.41
N ASP A 47 50.32 0.67 -28.86
CA ASP A 47 50.59 0.62 -27.41
C ASP A 47 49.60 1.45 -26.59
N VAL A 48 49.20 2.62 -27.11
CA VAL A 48 48.21 3.51 -26.46
C VAL A 48 46.83 2.88 -26.53
N THR A 49 46.50 2.26 -27.66
CA THR A 49 45.21 1.64 -27.91
C THR A 49 45.01 0.42 -27.02
N LEU A 50 46.06 -0.39 -26.83
CA LEU A 50 46.03 -1.57 -25.96
C LEU A 50 45.81 -1.18 -24.49
N GLY A 51 46.50 -0.13 -24.02
CA GLY A 51 46.34 0.41 -22.66
C GLY A 51 44.91 0.89 -22.38
N PHE A 52 44.32 1.67 -23.29
CA PHE A 52 42.93 2.09 -23.19
C PHE A 52 41.94 0.92 -23.27
N PHE A 53 42.21 -0.09 -24.10
CA PHE A 53 41.39 -1.31 -24.16
C PHE A 53 41.32 -2.03 -22.81
N THR A 54 42.47 -2.21 -22.15
CA THR A 54 42.53 -2.84 -20.82
C THR A 54 41.79 -2.04 -19.74
N GLU A 55 41.91 -0.71 -19.74
CA GLU A 55 41.18 0.14 -18.78
C GLU A 55 39.66 0.13 -19.04
N LEU A 56 39.23 0.26 -20.30
CA LEU A 56 37.81 0.19 -20.67
C LEU A 56 37.19 -1.16 -20.34
N LEU A 57 37.92 -2.25 -20.56
CA LEU A 57 37.47 -3.59 -20.18
C LEU A 57 37.35 -3.72 -18.65
N GLY A 58 38.31 -3.19 -17.89
CA GLY A 58 38.27 -3.15 -16.42
C GLY A 58 37.11 -2.31 -15.87
N ALA A 59 36.85 -1.15 -16.47
CA ALA A 59 35.73 -0.28 -16.13
C ALA A 59 34.38 -0.96 -16.44
N ALA A 60 34.26 -1.59 -17.61
CA ALA A 60 33.08 -2.35 -18.00
C ALA A 60 32.81 -3.53 -17.05
N PHE A 61 33.86 -4.24 -16.65
CA PHE A 61 33.76 -5.35 -15.71
C PHE A 61 33.36 -4.90 -14.30
N THR A 62 33.89 -3.77 -13.84
CA THR A 62 33.52 -3.17 -12.54
C THR A 62 32.06 -2.71 -12.55
N LEU A 63 31.62 -2.03 -13.61
CA LEU A 63 30.22 -1.69 -13.82
C LEU A 63 29.33 -2.93 -13.86
N PHE A 64 29.75 -3.97 -14.57
CA PHE A 64 29.04 -5.25 -14.62
C PHE A 64 28.91 -5.89 -13.24
N ILE A 65 29.93 -5.85 -12.38
CA ILE A 65 29.86 -6.36 -11.00
C ILE A 65 28.86 -5.54 -10.18
N ILE A 66 28.95 -4.21 -10.23
CA ILE A 66 28.04 -3.33 -9.49
C ILE A 66 26.60 -3.56 -9.93
N ASP A 67 26.38 -3.64 -11.23
CA ASP A 67 25.05 -3.76 -11.81
C ASP A 67 24.46 -5.18 -11.69
N THR A 68 25.23 -6.19 -12.06
CA THR A 68 24.75 -7.57 -12.15
C THR A 68 24.75 -8.29 -10.81
N LEU A 69 25.78 -8.07 -9.98
CA LEU A 69 25.89 -8.77 -8.69
C LEU A 69 25.27 -7.96 -7.56
N LEU A 70 25.49 -6.63 -7.53
CA LEU A 70 25.01 -5.78 -6.45
C LEU A 70 23.58 -5.29 -6.69
N VAL A 71 23.26 -4.73 -7.86
CA VAL A 71 21.90 -4.22 -8.15
C VAL A 71 20.94 -5.39 -8.35
N ARG A 72 21.21 -6.32 -9.28
CA ARG A 72 20.27 -7.43 -9.59
C ARG A 72 19.97 -8.36 -8.41
N SER A 73 20.96 -8.69 -7.57
CA SER A 73 20.73 -9.54 -6.39
C SER A 73 19.96 -8.81 -5.28
N LYS A 74 20.12 -7.49 -5.17
CA LYS A 74 19.30 -6.63 -4.31
C LYS A 74 17.90 -6.44 -4.88
N THR A 75 17.72 -6.26 -6.18
CA THR A 75 16.41 -6.10 -6.84
C THR A 75 15.51 -7.32 -6.65
N LYS A 76 16.04 -8.55 -6.78
CA LYS A 76 15.25 -9.77 -6.53
C LYS A 76 14.79 -9.89 -5.09
N ARG A 77 15.72 -9.75 -4.12
CA ARG A 77 15.38 -9.76 -2.69
C ARG A 77 14.41 -8.62 -2.34
N TRP A 78 14.60 -7.47 -2.96
CA TRP A 78 13.76 -6.29 -2.74
C TRP A 78 12.32 -6.51 -3.22
N ARG A 79 12.14 -7.07 -4.41
CA ARG A 79 10.79 -7.42 -4.91
C ARG A 79 10.05 -8.34 -3.95
N VAL A 80 10.76 -9.29 -3.33
CA VAL A 80 10.17 -10.19 -2.31
C VAL A 80 9.77 -9.41 -1.05
N VAL A 81 10.63 -8.53 -0.55
CA VAL A 81 10.32 -7.69 0.63
C VAL A 81 9.14 -6.76 0.34
N GLN A 82 9.12 -6.10 -0.82
CA GLN A 82 8.00 -5.26 -1.26
C GLN A 82 6.69 -6.06 -1.30
N THR A 83 6.72 -7.26 -1.89
CA THR A 83 5.53 -8.14 -1.94
C THR A 83 5.01 -8.47 -0.53
N HIS A 84 5.90 -8.71 0.44
CA HIS A 84 5.50 -8.95 1.82
C HIS A 84 4.95 -7.70 2.52
N VAL A 85 5.54 -6.52 2.29
CA VAL A 85 5.02 -5.25 2.81
C VAL A 85 3.63 -5.00 2.25
N ASP A 86 3.46 -5.11 0.94
CA ASP A 86 2.18 -4.91 0.25
C ASP A 86 1.11 -5.87 0.78
N TYR A 87 1.49 -7.14 1.04
CA TYR A 87 0.61 -8.12 1.67
C TYR A 87 0.19 -7.70 3.08
N LEU A 88 1.12 -7.26 3.93
CA LEU A 88 0.82 -6.84 5.30
C LEU A 88 -0.11 -5.62 5.30
N VAL A 89 0.18 -4.62 4.47
CA VAL A 89 -0.67 -3.45 4.28
C VAL A 89 -2.07 -3.88 3.82
N ALA A 90 -2.15 -4.70 2.77
CA ALA A 90 -3.44 -5.12 2.23
C ALA A 90 -4.28 -5.91 3.23
N ARG A 91 -3.63 -6.79 4.00
CA ARG A 91 -4.27 -7.56 5.07
C ARG A 91 -4.83 -6.64 6.16
N ASP A 92 -4.04 -5.68 6.62
CA ASP A 92 -4.43 -4.82 7.74
C ASP A 92 -5.47 -3.78 7.31
N VAL A 93 -5.39 -3.25 6.08
CA VAL A 93 -6.42 -2.42 5.47
C VAL A 93 -7.74 -3.18 5.32
N ASN A 94 -7.73 -4.42 4.83
CA ASN A 94 -8.95 -5.22 4.70
C ASN A 94 -9.59 -5.52 6.07
N ARG A 95 -8.77 -5.90 7.06
CA ARG A 95 -9.27 -6.08 8.43
C ARG A 95 -9.81 -4.79 9.00
N LEU A 96 -9.18 -3.66 8.74
CA LEU A 96 -9.68 -2.36 9.18
C LEU A 96 -11.03 -2.04 8.54
N ARG A 97 -11.20 -2.22 7.23
CA ARG A 97 -12.49 -2.06 6.54
C ARG A 97 -13.60 -2.87 7.19
N ASP A 98 -13.31 -4.15 7.47
CA ASP A 98 -14.26 -5.06 8.09
C ASP A 98 -14.61 -4.61 9.51
N GLY A 99 -13.60 -4.22 10.28
CA GLY A 99 -13.78 -3.65 11.61
C GLY A 99 -14.58 -2.35 11.60
N LEU A 100 -14.38 -1.45 10.63
CA LEU A 100 -15.18 -0.23 10.52
C LEU A 100 -16.63 -0.54 10.21
N ALA A 101 -16.90 -1.43 9.25
CA ALA A 101 -18.26 -1.81 8.90
C ALA A 101 -19.03 -2.36 10.10
N VAL A 102 -18.44 -3.29 10.85
CA VAL A 102 -19.07 -3.89 12.03
C VAL A 102 -19.14 -2.88 13.18
N ARG A 103 -18.02 -2.23 13.52
CA ARG A 103 -17.91 -1.49 14.78
C ARG A 103 -18.49 -0.09 14.73
N VAL A 104 -18.29 0.61 13.61
CA VAL A 104 -18.77 1.98 13.43
C VAL A 104 -20.21 1.98 12.95
N PHE A 105 -20.56 1.07 12.03
CA PHE A 105 -21.87 1.09 11.34
C PHE A 105 -22.78 -0.10 11.68
N GLY A 106 -22.37 -1.00 12.58
CA GLY A 106 -23.20 -2.14 12.98
C GLY A 106 -23.46 -3.16 11.88
N PHE A 107 -22.71 -3.12 10.78
CA PHE A 107 -22.87 -4.05 9.66
C PHE A 107 -22.20 -5.40 9.97
N ASP A 108 -22.94 -6.29 10.63
CA ASP A 108 -22.50 -7.64 11.00
C ASP A 108 -23.30 -8.73 10.23
N PRO A 109 -22.96 -9.00 8.96
CA PRO A 109 -23.63 -10.01 8.17
C PRO A 109 -23.23 -11.41 8.64
N VAL A 110 -24.22 -12.19 9.10
CA VAL A 110 -24.03 -13.59 9.47
C VAL A 110 -23.78 -14.42 8.21
N ILE A 111 -22.55 -14.86 8.00
CA ILE A 111 -22.19 -15.81 6.94
C ILE A 111 -22.24 -17.21 7.57
N ALA A 112 -23.19 -18.03 7.14
CA ALA A 112 -23.35 -19.39 7.64
C ALA A 112 -22.16 -20.27 7.24
N GLU A 113 -21.86 -21.25 8.08
CA GLU A 113 -20.85 -22.26 7.74
C GLU A 113 -21.33 -23.07 6.52
N GLY A 114 -20.50 -23.10 5.46
CA GLY A 114 -20.89 -23.68 4.16
C GLY A 114 -21.54 -22.71 3.18
N SER A 115 -21.57 -21.40 3.46
CA SER A 115 -21.94 -20.38 2.48
C SER A 115 -21.12 -20.48 1.19
N SER A 116 -21.78 -20.28 0.05
CA SER A 116 -21.12 -20.31 -1.25
C SER A 116 -20.17 -19.11 -1.42
N ASP A 117 -19.16 -19.26 -2.29
CA ASP A 117 -18.24 -18.17 -2.63
C ASP A 117 -18.98 -16.92 -3.14
N ASP A 118 -20.11 -17.10 -3.84
CA ASP A 118 -20.96 -16.01 -4.32
C ASP A 118 -21.61 -15.23 -3.17
N GLN A 119 -22.05 -15.91 -2.10
CA GLN A 119 -22.60 -15.23 -0.92
C GLN A 119 -21.52 -14.41 -0.20
N VAL A 120 -20.33 -14.97 -0.05
CA VAL A 120 -19.18 -14.26 0.55
C VAL A 120 -18.79 -13.05 -0.31
N ALA A 121 -18.79 -13.19 -1.63
CA ALA A 121 -18.53 -12.09 -2.56
C ALA A 121 -19.60 -10.99 -2.48
N ALA A 122 -20.88 -11.36 -2.39
CA ALA A 122 -21.99 -10.43 -2.24
C ALA A 122 -21.87 -9.61 -0.94
N VAL A 123 -21.55 -10.25 0.18
CA VAL A 123 -21.33 -9.56 1.47
C VAL A 123 -20.15 -8.58 1.38
N ARG A 124 -19.05 -8.98 0.74
CA ARG A 124 -17.90 -8.08 0.51
C ARG A 124 -18.28 -6.88 -0.36
N ALA A 125 -19.13 -7.08 -1.37
CA ALA A 125 -19.62 -6.01 -2.22
C ALA A 125 -20.52 -5.03 -1.46
N GLN A 126 -21.47 -5.54 -0.65
CA GLN A 126 -22.33 -4.72 0.21
C GLN A 126 -21.50 -3.89 1.20
N ARG A 127 -20.51 -4.50 1.85
CA ARG A 127 -19.56 -3.80 2.74
C ARG A 127 -18.82 -2.70 2.01
N ALA A 128 -18.32 -2.98 0.80
CA ALA A 128 -17.62 -1.99 0.02
C ALA A 128 -18.54 -0.82 -0.38
N ALA A 129 -19.77 -1.11 -0.77
CA ALA A 129 -20.78 -0.10 -1.09
C ALA A 129 -21.10 0.79 0.12
N LEU A 130 -21.34 0.18 1.29
CA LEU A 130 -21.58 0.89 2.55
C LEU A 130 -20.45 1.88 2.86
N LEU A 131 -19.19 1.43 2.84
CA LEU A 131 -18.05 2.28 3.18
C LEU A 131 -17.86 3.42 2.17
N THR A 132 -18.17 3.20 0.89
CA THR A 132 -18.13 4.24 -0.14
C THR A 132 -19.29 5.23 0.01
N GLU A 133 -20.48 4.76 0.35
CA GLU A 133 -21.64 5.62 0.63
C GLU A 133 -21.37 6.51 1.84
N MET A 134 -20.90 5.94 2.95
CA MET A 134 -20.59 6.67 4.18
C MET A 134 -19.44 7.69 4.00
N GLU A 135 -18.56 7.51 3.01
CA GLU A 135 -17.53 8.50 2.62
C GLU A 135 -18.14 9.74 1.96
N ALA A 136 -19.33 9.65 1.35
CA ALA A 136 -19.97 10.73 0.61
C ALA A 136 -21.03 11.49 1.44
N VAL A 137 -21.56 10.89 2.51
CA VAL A 137 -22.60 11.48 3.36
C VAL A 137 -22.13 12.81 4.00
N PRO A 138 -22.96 13.81 4.31
CA PRO A 138 -22.52 14.97 5.10
C PRO A 138 -22.09 14.58 6.53
N LEU A 139 -21.17 15.33 7.17
CA LEU A 139 -20.65 14.97 8.50
C LEU A 139 -21.74 14.81 9.56
N ASP A 140 -22.76 15.67 9.54
CA ASP A 140 -23.86 15.64 10.52
C ASP A 140 -24.65 14.32 10.39
N LYS A 141 -24.95 13.90 9.17
CA LYS A 141 -25.62 12.63 8.90
C LYS A 141 -24.73 11.40 9.12
N LEU A 142 -23.41 11.56 8.99
CA LEU A 142 -22.48 10.47 9.28
C LEU A 142 -22.49 10.14 10.79
N ALA A 143 -22.58 11.16 11.65
CA ALA A 143 -22.69 10.96 13.08
C ALA A 143 -23.97 10.18 13.46
N GLU A 144 -25.09 10.48 12.79
CA GLU A 144 -26.37 9.75 12.99
C GLU A 144 -26.29 8.28 12.56
N ALA A 145 -25.39 7.94 11.61
CA ALA A 145 -25.22 6.58 11.13
C ALA A 145 -24.35 5.70 12.07
N PHE A 146 -23.81 6.25 13.16
CA PHE A 146 -22.98 5.50 14.08
C PHE A 146 -23.80 4.53 14.93
N ALA A 147 -23.35 3.28 14.97
CA ALA A 147 -23.78 2.32 15.97
C ALA A 147 -23.11 2.66 17.31
N THR A 148 -23.65 3.62 18.05
CA THR A 148 -23.07 4.17 19.28
C THR A 148 -22.72 3.09 20.31
N GLU A 149 -23.64 2.16 20.54
CA GLU A 149 -23.49 1.00 21.45
C GLU A 149 -22.32 0.08 21.09
N SER A 150 -21.90 0.08 19.83
CA SER A 150 -20.77 -0.73 19.36
C SER A 150 -19.48 0.11 19.33
N LEU A 151 -19.54 1.31 18.76
CA LEU A 151 -18.37 2.16 18.53
C LEU A 151 -17.76 2.67 19.84
N PHE A 152 -18.58 3.16 20.76
CA PHE A 152 -18.14 3.83 21.98
C PHE A 152 -17.91 2.84 23.14
N THR A 153 -17.19 1.76 22.85
CA THR A 153 -16.87 0.72 23.82
C THR A 153 -15.36 0.53 23.96
N GLU A 154 -14.93 0.01 25.11
CA GLU A 154 -13.52 -0.33 25.34
C GLU A 154 -13.02 -1.38 24.33
N SER A 155 -13.91 -2.28 23.88
CA SER A 155 -13.58 -3.29 22.87
C SER A 155 -13.25 -2.65 21.50
N SER A 156 -14.02 -1.65 21.10
CA SER A 156 -13.79 -0.89 19.86
C SER A 156 -12.54 -0.02 19.97
N TYR A 157 -12.30 0.61 21.12
CA TYR A 157 -11.06 1.31 21.42
C TYR A 157 -9.84 0.39 21.26
N ALA A 158 -9.82 -0.75 21.95
CA ALA A 158 -8.70 -1.69 21.92
C ALA A 158 -8.45 -2.23 20.50
N TYR A 159 -9.52 -2.50 19.75
CA TYR A 159 -9.42 -2.94 18.35
C TYR A 159 -8.76 -1.87 17.47
N LEU A 160 -9.26 -0.64 17.50
CA LEU A 160 -8.77 0.47 16.66
C LEU A 160 -7.34 0.87 17.05
N ASP A 161 -7.02 0.89 18.35
CA ASP A 161 -5.67 1.15 18.83
C ASP A 161 -4.69 0.05 18.36
N GLY A 162 -5.12 -1.22 18.40
CA GLY A 162 -4.37 -2.33 17.85
C GLY A 162 -4.13 -2.20 16.34
N LYS A 163 -5.10 -1.70 15.57
CA LYS A 163 -4.91 -1.42 14.13
C LYS A 163 -3.96 -0.25 13.91
N ALA A 164 -4.05 0.82 14.69
CA ALA A 164 -3.11 1.93 14.60
C ALA A 164 -1.67 1.45 14.87
N ARG A 165 -1.47 0.58 15.87
CA ARG A 165 -0.15 -0.02 16.17
C ARG A 165 0.35 -0.90 15.02
N ALA A 166 -0.50 -1.75 14.45
CA ALA A 166 -0.10 -2.58 13.31
C ALA A 166 0.40 -1.74 12.10
N LEU A 167 -0.26 -0.61 11.81
CA LEU A 167 0.21 0.31 10.76
C LEU A 167 1.55 0.95 11.13
N TRP A 168 1.73 1.32 12.40
CA TRP A 168 2.98 1.86 12.90
C TRP A 168 4.14 0.85 12.80
N ASP A 169 3.87 -0.43 13.07
CA ASP A 169 4.85 -1.50 12.96
C ASP A 169 5.30 -1.70 11.50
N VAL A 170 4.39 -1.58 10.54
CA VAL A 170 4.73 -1.59 9.10
C VAL A 170 5.62 -0.39 8.75
N LEU A 171 5.28 0.80 9.24
CA LEU A 171 6.04 2.03 9.01
C LEU A 171 7.43 2.04 9.66
N ASN A 172 7.61 1.32 10.78
CA ASN A 172 8.90 1.22 11.48
C ASN A 172 9.66 -0.07 11.19
N MET A 173 9.19 -0.88 10.26
CA MET A 173 9.95 -2.05 9.83
C MET A 173 11.27 -1.59 9.21
N ARG A 174 12.34 -2.37 9.40
CA ARG A 174 13.70 -2.09 8.90
C ARG A 174 13.78 -1.69 7.41
N TYR A 175 12.77 -2.04 6.61
CA TYR A 175 12.72 -1.82 5.18
C TYR A 175 11.68 -0.77 4.74
N SER A 176 11.11 0.00 5.68
CA SER A 176 10.13 1.04 5.36
C SER A 176 10.72 2.20 4.57
N GLU A 177 12.04 2.40 4.64
CA GLU A 177 12.79 3.40 3.85
C GLU A 177 12.67 3.22 2.32
N TYR A 178 12.21 2.04 1.89
CA TYR A 178 12.03 1.70 0.48
C TYR A 178 10.55 1.64 0.05
N MET A 179 9.62 1.94 0.97
CA MET A 179 8.21 2.10 0.62
C MET A 179 8.03 3.36 -0.22
N ASP A 180 7.00 3.36 -1.08
CA ASP A 180 6.64 4.55 -1.82
C ASP A 180 6.31 5.71 -0.83
N PRO A 181 6.89 6.90 -1.00
CA PRO A 181 6.60 8.05 -0.13
C PRO A 181 5.10 8.35 0.02
N GLU A 182 4.32 8.15 -1.04
CA GLU A 182 2.87 8.36 -1.01
C GLU A 182 2.16 7.32 -0.13
N LEU A 183 2.61 6.06 -0.20
CA LEU A 183 2.10 5.00 0.66
C LEU A 183 2.44 5.29 2.13
N VAL A 184 3.68 5.67 2.42
CA VAL A 184 4.12 6.04 3.79
C VAL A 184 3.26 7.18 4.34
N SER A 185 3.09 8.25 3.56
CA SER A 185 2.25 9.39 3.92
C SER A 185 0.80 8.96 4.21
N THR A 186 0.22 8.12 3.35
CA THR A 186 -1.15 7.63 3.50
C THR A 186 -1.31 6.78 4.77
N LEU A 187 -0.37 5.88 5.05
CA LEU A 187 -0.38 5.03 6.23
C LEU A 187 -0.15 5.83 7.52
N MET A 188 0.72 6.84 7.50
CA MET A 188 0.93 7.75 8.63
C MET A 188 -0.34 8.53 8.96
N ARG A 189 -1.00 9.10 7.95
CA ARG A 189 -2.29 9.81 8.13
C ARG A 189 -3.36 8.87 8.66
N LEU A 190 -3.41 7.64 8.15
CA LEU A 190 -4.38 6.63 8.60
C LEU A 190 -4.13 6.26 10.08
N HIS A 191 -2.86 6.06 10.47
CA HIS A 191 -2.47 5.86 11.87
C HIS A 191 -2.95 7.01 12.76
N THR A 192 -2.67 8.25 12.38
CA THR A 192 -3.06 9.44 13.16
C THR A 192 -4.57 9.50 13.34
N HIS A 193 -5.35 9.36 12.27
CA HIS A 193 -6.81 9.44 12.40
C HIS A 193 -7.42 8.26 13.18
N LEU A 194 -6.80 7.07 13.16
CA LEU A 194 -7.19 5.98 14.06
C LEU A 194 -6.93 6.34 15.53
N LYS A 195 -5.80 6.99 15.83
CA LYS A 195 -5.50 7.48 17.19
C LYS A 195 -6.45 8.60 17.63
N ASP A 196 -6.78 9.52 16.72
CA ASP A 196 -7.77 10.57 16.99
C ASP A 196 -9.14 9.95 17.31
N LEU A 197 -9.59 8.97 16.50
CA LEU A 197 -10.83 8.24 16.75
C LEU A 197 -10.82 7.55 18.12
N CYS A 198 -9.70 6.94 18.50
CA CYS A 198 -9.52 6.37 19.84
C CYS A 198 -9.65 7.44 20.94
N GLY A 199 -9.10 8.63 20.72
CA GLY A 199 -9.26 9.78 21.62
C GLY A 199 -10.72 10.21 21.77
N HIS A 200 -11.46 10.28 20.66
CA HIS A 200 -12.89 10.62 20.66
C HIS A 200 -13.75 9.55 21.34
N ILE A 201 -13.42 8.26 21.17
CA ILE A 201 -14.10 7.18 21.90
C ILE A 201 -13.92 7.33 23.41
N ARG A 202 -12.69 7.61 23.87
CA ARG A 202 -12.44 7.86 25.30
C ARG A 202 -13.11 9.12 25.80
N HIS A 203 -13.17 10.16 24.98
CA HIS A 203 -13.84 11.41 25.34
C HIS A 203 -15.34 11.19 25.54
N TYR A 204 -16.00 10.48 24.63
CA TYR A 204 -17.40 10.06 24.78
C TYR A 204 -17.60 9.28 26.08
N GLY A 205 -16.74 8.29 26.34
CA GLY A 205 -16.81 7.47 27.56
C GLY A 205 -16.64 8.24 28.88
N ARG A 206 -16.16 9.49 28.86
CA ARG A 206 -16.11 10.34 30.07
C ARG A 206 -17.49 10.77 30.55
N GLY A 207 -18.51 10.80 29.69
CA GLY A 207 -19.87 11.17 30.09
C GLY A 207 -20.41 10.30 31.23
N ALA A 208 -20.04 9.02 31.26
CA ALA A 208 -20.40 8.10 32.36
C ALA A 208 -19.76 8.48 33.71
N SER A 209 -18.61 9.15 33.70
CA SER A 209 -17.89 9.58 34.91
C SER A 209 -18.25 11.00 35.35
N PHE A 210 -18.71 11.84 34.43
CA PHE A 210 -19.08 13.24 34.65
C PHE A 210 -20.53 13.47 34.25
N VAL A 211 -21.47 12.94 35.06
CA VAL A 211 -22.90 12.88 34.73
C VAL A 211 -23.50 14.26 34.44
N ASP A 212 -23.08 15.30 35.15
CA ASP A 212 -23.58 16.68 34.98
C ASP A 212 -23.18 17.29 33.61
N ASP A 213 -22.07 16.81 33.02
CA ASP A 213 -21.53 17.26 31.74
C ASP A 213 -21.63 16.17 30.65
N ALA A 214 -22.42 15.12 30.87
CA ALA A 214 -22.43 13.94 30.00
C ALA A 214 -22.74 14.32 28.54
N ASP A 215 -23.76 15.15 28.34
CA ASP A 215 -24.21 15.60 27.01
C ASP A 215 -23.11 16.34 26.23
N TYR A 216 -22.27 17.12 26.93
CA TYR A 216 -21.11 17.79 26.35
C TYR A 216 -20.07 16.78 25.86
N TYR A 217 -19.66 15.84 26.72
CA TYR A 217 -18.64 14.83 26.38
C TYR A 217 -19.10 13.92 25.24
N GLU A 218 -20.38 13.51 25.28
CA GLU A 218 -20.97 12.67 24.24
C GLU A 218 -21.05 13.39 22.90
N THR A 219 -21.56 14.63 22.89
CA THR A 219 -21.67 15.44 21.66
C THR A 219 -20.30 15.71 21.04
N VAL A 220 -19.31 16.12 21.85
CA VAL A 220 -17.95 16.38 21.37
C VAL A 220 -17.29 15.09 20.88
N GLY A 221 -17.50 13.97 21.59
CA GLY A 221 -17.01 12.65 21.21
C GLY A 221 -17.56 12.20 19.86
N ILE A 222 -18.88 12.27 19.67
CA ILE A 222 -19.55 11.89 18.41
C ILE A 222 -19.08 12.77 17.26
N ARG A 223 -19.06 14.09 17.45
CA ARG A 223 -18.66 15.04 16.39
C ARG A 223 -17.19 14.89 16.00
N GLY A 224 -16.30 14.66 16.97
CA GLY A 224 -14.91 14.36 16.68
C GLY A 224 -14.76 13.04 15.93
N ALA A 225 -15.46 12.00 16.38
CA ALA A 225 -15.45 10.70 15.74
C ALA A 225 -15.95 10.75 14.28
N SER A 226 -16.96 11.56 13.96
CA SER A 226 -17.46 11.71 12.58
C SER A 226 -16.40 12.25 11.62
N VAL A 227 -15.62 13.24 12.06
CA VAL A 227 -14.48 13.77 11.28
C VAL A 227 -13.40 12.70 11.10
N SER A 228 -12.98 12.03 12.16
CA SER A 228 -11.94 11.00 12.09
C SER A 228 -12.38 9.82 11.21
N VAL A 229 -13.61 9.33 11.36
CA VAL A 229 -14.17 8.26 10.54
C VAL A 229 -14.21 8.65 9.07
N ARG A 230 -14.65 9.87 8.73
CA ARG A 230 -14.63 10.36 7.33
C ARG A 230 -13.22 10.28 6.74
N ASN A 231 -12.23 10.79 7.45
CA ASN A 231 -10.85 10.78 6.97
C ASN A 231 -10.30 9.35 6.84
N ILE A 232 -10.62 8.47 7.80
CA ILE A 232 -10.27 7.04 7.73
C ILE A 232 -10.89 6.40 6.48
N LEU A 233 -12.18 6.61 6.21
CA LEU A 233 -12.86 6.05 5.04
C LEU A 233 -12.20 6.50 3.73
N GLN A 234 -11.89 7.79 3.60
CA GLN A 234 -11.20 8.34 2.44
C GLN A 234 -9.84 7.67 2.21
N LEU A 235 -9.03 7.55 3.26
CA LEU A 235 -7.69 6.94 3.18
C LEU A 235 -7.76 5.44 2.89
N VAL A 236 -8.71 4.74 3.48
CA VAL A 236 -8.90 3.31 3.26
C VAL A 236 -9.42 3.01 1.84
N ASN A 237 -10.28 3.87 1.29
CA ASN A 237 -10.72 3.76 -0.10
C ASN A 237 -9.63 4.20 -1.08
N GLU A 238 -8.75 5.12 -0.70
CA GLU A 238 -7.55 5.46 -1.48
C GLU A 238 -6.57 4.29 -1.55
N LEU A 239 -6.22 3.67 -0.42
CA LEU A 239 -5.39 2.45 -0.39
C LEU A 239 -6.02 1.31 -1.21
N LYS A 240 -7.35 1.23 -1.24
CA LYS A 240 -8.07 0.28 -2.11
C LYS A 240 -7.81 0.55 -3.59
N ARG A 241 -7.93 1.81 -4.03
CA ARG A 241 -7.68 2.24 -5.42
C ARG A 241 -6.24 1.98 -5.85
N GLN A 242 -5.29 2.16 -4.95
CA GLN A 242 -3.87 1.86 -5.16
C GLN A 242 -3.55 0.36 -5.22
N GLY A 243 -4.52 -0.52 -4.91
CA GLY A 243 -4.38 -1.97 -5.05
C GLY A 243 -4.17 -2.72 -3.73
N TYR A 244 -4.02 -2.03 -2.60
CA TYR A 244 -3.83 -2.61 -1.26
C TYR A 244 -5.13 -3.16 -0.63
N SER A 245 -6.03 -3.71 -1.44
CA SER A 245 -7.26 -4.37 -0.98
C SER A 245 -7.49 -5.75 -1.59
N ARG A 246 -6.72 -6.12 -2.63
CA ARG A 246 -6.82 -7.45 -3.21
C ARG A 246 -6.21 -8.46 -2.22
N PRO A 247 -6.84 -9.63 -2.00
CA PRO A 247 -6.15 -10.71 -1.32
C PRO A 247 -4.93 -11.08 -2.17
N ALA A 248 -3.75 -10.66 -1.73
CA ALA A 248 -2.52 -11.02 -2.41
C ALA A 248 -2.32 -12.52 -2.27
N SER A 249 -2.38 -13.24 -3.39
CA SER A 249 -2.04 -14.65 -3.43
C SER A 249 -0.54 -14.79 -3.22
N MET A 250 -0.09 -15.33 -2.08
CA MET A 250 1.33 -15.64 -1.86
C MET A 250 1.89 -16.64 -2.88
N THR A 251 1.03 -17.29 -3.65
CA THR A 251 1.37 -18.22 -4.74
C THR A 251 1.99 -17.56 -5.97
N ALA A 252 1.98 -16.24 -6.11
CA ALA A 252 2.63 -15.55 -7.24
C ALA A 252 4.14 -15.31 -7.05
N ALA A 253 4.70 -15.69 -5.90
CA ALA A 253 6.10 -15.43 -5.52
C ALA A 253 6.99 -16.70 -5.49
N GLN A 254 6.51 -17.84 -6.00
CA GLN A 254 7.31 -19.06 -6.16
C GLN A 254 7.81 -19.20 -7.59
#